data_AF-A0A2S4PJW1-F1
#
_entry.id   AF-A0A2S4PJW1-F1
#
_cell.length_a   1.000
_cell.length_b   1.000
_cell.length_c   1.000
_cell.angle_alpha   90.00
_cell.angle_beta   90.00
_cell.angle_gamma   90.00
#
_symmetry.space_group_name_H-M   'P 1'
#
loop_
_entity.id
_entity.type
_entity.pdbx_description
1 polymer ?
#
loop_
_entity_poly.entity_id
_entity_poly.type
_entity_poly.pdbx_seq_one_letter_code
_entity_poly.pdbx_strand_id
1 'polypeptide(L)'
;MGLTFDDSEWISLFNEVKDTSSASSLRRTFAAAIHHAVVHDPQDLWDRFKIAFTDDCEWRMSRLGESLNSPPSDWSDDRRRFDFGLWLLEENLKDLDMDWAAARMSGPTHLWLTQRRNFLLDDTLNFDRDLKSRTHESS
;
A
#
# COMPACT_ATOMS: atom_id res chain seq x y z
N MET A 1 -7.78 0.64 -36.66
CA MET A 1 -6.80 1.50 -35.97
C MET A 1 -6.79 1.04 -34.52
N GLY A 2 -5.65 0.51 -34.07
CA GLY A 2 -5.51 -0.18 -32.79
C GLY A 2 -5.44 0.83 -31.64
N LEU A 3 -6.33 0.68 -30.67
CA LEU A 3 -6.17 1.26 -29.35
C LEU A 3 -4.97 0.54 -28.72
N THR A 4 -3.89 1.24 -28.42
CA THR A 4 -2.84 0.68 -27.59
C THR A 4 -3.48 0.42 -26.23
N PHE A 5 -3.67 -0.86 -25.89
CA PHE A 5 -4.05 -1.30 -24.54
C PHE A 5 -2.82 -1.11 -23.66
N ASP A 6 -2.50 0.14 -23.34
CA ASP A 6 -1.37 0.51 -22.51
C ASP A 6 -1.86 1.16 -21.20
N ASP A 7 -0.98 1.20 -20.19
CA ASP A 7 -1.33 1.71 -18.86
C ASP A 7 -1.31 3.25 -18.78
N SER A 8 -1.39 3.99 -19.90
CA SER A 8 -1.30 5.47 -19.90
C SER A 8 -2.40 6.15 -19.09
N GLU A 9 -3.59 5.58 -19.04
CA GLU A 9 -4.69 6.10 -18.23
C GLU A 9 -4.35 5.99 -16.73
N TRP A 10 -3.82 4.84 -16.31
CA TRP A 10 -3.36 4.63 -14.94
C TRP A 10 -2.18 5.51 -14.59
N ILE A 11 -1.20 5.64 -15.49
CA ILE A 11 -0.06 6.54 -15.32
C ILE A 11 -0.52 7.98 -15.17
N SER A 12 -1.49 8.43 -15.97
CA SER A 12 -2.02 9.79 -15.90
C SER A 12 -2.75 10.02 -14.58
N LEU A 13 -3.64 9.10 -14.19
CA LEU A 13 -4.36 9.13 -12.93
C LEU A 13 -3.39 9.24 -11.75
N PHE A 14 -2.42 8.32 -11.63
CA PHE A 14 -1.49 8.33 -10.51
C PHE A 14 -0.59 9.55 -10.50
N ASN A 15 -0.21 10.12 -11.65
CA ASN A 15 0.53 11.38 -11.67
C ASN A 15 -0.30 12.56 -11.14
N GLU A 16 -1.60 12.56 -11.37
CA GLU A 16 -2.50 13.61 -10.85
C GLU A 16 -2.68 13.49 -9.34
N VAL A 17 -2.83 12.27 -8.82
CA VAL A 17 -3.22 12.07 -7.42
C VAL A 17 -2.06 11.78 -6.46
N LYS A 18 -0.86 11.44 -6.95
CA LYS A 18 0.27 11.01 -6.08
C LYS A 18 0.68 12.05 -5.03
N ASP A 19 0.54 13.34 -5.34
CA ASP A 19 1.00 14.44 -4.48
C ASP A 19 -0.13 14.95 -3.55
N THR A 20 -1.37 14.54 -3.79
CA THR A 20 -2.56 15.00 -3.05
C THR A 20 -3.22 13.90 -2.23
N SER A 21 -2.93 12.64 -2.52
CA SER A 21 -3.50 11.46 -1.83
C SER A 21 -2.51 10.84 -0.86
N SER A 22 -3.03 10.22 0.20
CA SER A 22 -2.19 9.42 1.10
C SER A 22 -1.68 8.16 0.40
N ALA A 23 -0.47 7.71 0.77
CA ALA A 23 0.09 6.44 0.30
C ALA A 23 -0.85 5.24 0.51
N SER A 24 -1.58 5.21 1.62
CA SER A 24 -2.62 4.20 1.90
C SER A 24 -3.76 4.22 0.88
N SER A 25 -4.25 5.40 0.52
CA SER A 25 -5.31 5.56 -0.48
C SER A 25 -4.82 5.16 -1.86
N LEU A 26 -3.58 5.55 -2.21
CA LEU A 26 -2.95 5.17 -3.47
C LEU A 26 -2.80 3.65 -3.61
N ARG A 27 -2.34 2.96 -2.56
CA ARG A 27 -2.25 1.48 -2.57
C ARG A 27 -3.62 0.81 -2.72
N ARG A 28 -4.69 1.36 -2.12
CA ARG A 28 -6.06 0.84 -2.27
C ARG A 28 -6.58 1.05 -3.70
N THR A 29 -6.38 2.23 -4.27
CA THR A 29 -6.73 2.51 -5.67
C THR A 29 -5.98 1.59 -6.62
N PHE A 30 -4.69 1.35 -6.36
CA PHE A 30 -3.87 0.43 -7.14
C PHE A 30 -4.37 -1.01 -7.07
N ALA A 31 -4.67 -1.53 -5.87
CA ALA A 31 -5.27 -2.85 -5.70
C ALA A 31 -6.63 -2.98 -6.44
N ALA A 32 -7.48 -1.96 -6.33
CA ALA A 32 -8.77 -1.92 -7.03
C ALA A 32 -8.59 -1.86 -8.56
N ALA A 33 -7.59 -1.14 -9.06
CA ALA A 33 -7.27 -1.08 -10.48
C ALA A 33 -6.87 -2.46 -11.01
N ILE A 34 -6.01 -3.18 -10.29
CA ILE A 34 -5.59 -4.55 -10.65
C ILE A 34 -6.80 -5.50 -10.65
N HIS A 35 -7.70 -5.41 -9.67
CA HIS A 35 -8.84 -6.31 -9.54
C HIS A 35 -9.97 -6.03 -10.54
N HIS A 36 -10.32 -4.77 -10.75
CA HIS A 36 -11.52 -4.39 -11.52
C HIS A 36 -11.24 -3.97 -12.96
N ALA A 37 -9.98 -3.66 -13.29
CA ALA A 37 -9.62 -3.15 -14.60
C ALA A 37 -8.48 -3.95 -15.24
N VAL A 38 -8.30 -3.72 -16.54
CA VAL A 38 -7.21 -4.34 -17.28
C VAL A 38 -5.97 -3.47 -17.12
N VAL A 39 -5.22 -3.70 -16.04
CA VAL A 39 -3.84 -3.20 -15.92
C VAL A 39 -2.94 -4.14 -16.72
N HIS A 40 -2.25 -3.59 -17.73
CA HIS A 40 -1.42 -4.37 -18.64
C HIS A 40 -0.16 -4.87 -17.94
N ASP A 41 0.55 -4.01 -17.22
CA ASP A 41 1.72 -4.37 -16.43
C ASP A 41 1.65 -3.74 -15.01
N PRO A 42 1.02 -4.44 -14.05
CA PRO A 42 0.97 -3.99 -12.67
C PRO A 42 2.36 -3.81 -12.04
N GLN A 43 3.35 -4.60 -12.46
CA GLN A 43 4.70 -4.54 -11.90
C GLN A 43 5.40 -3.24 -12.33
N ASP A 44 5.32 -2.87 -13.61
CA ASP A 44 5.86 -1.59 -14.10
C ASP A 44 5.18 -0.39 -13.42
N LEU A 45 3.86 -0.47 -13.23
CA LEU A 45 3.10 0.59 -12.58
C LEU A 45 3.49 0.74 -11.11
N TRP A 46 3.69 -0.36 -10.39
CA TRP A 46 4.27 -0.34 -9.06
C TRP A 46 5.66 0.29 -9.06
N ASP A 47 6.57 -0.15 -9.92
CA ASP A 47 7.94 0.35 -9.96
C ASP A 47 8.02 1.86 -10.25
N ARG A 48 7.07 2.38 -11.01
CA ARG A 48 6.95 3.81 -11.32
C ARG A 48 6.43 4.65 -10.16
N PHE A 49 5.51 4.12 -9.34
CA PHE A 49 4.83 4.88 -8.30
C PHE A 49 5.16 4.44 -6.86
N LYS A 50 6.03 3.44 -6.68
CA LYS A 50 6.39 2.87 -5.36
C LYS A 50 6.85 3.91 -4.34
N ILE A 51 7.49 5.01 -4.76
CA ILE A 51 7.87 6.09 -3.84
C ILE A 51 6.63 6.69 -3.18
N ALA A 52 5.64 7.10 -3.97
CA ALA A 52 4.38 7.66 -3.47
C ALA A 52 3.56 6.59 -2.74
N PHE A 53 3.55 5.34 -3.22
CA PHE A 53 2.86 4.24 -2.57
C PHE A 53 3.49 3.83 -1.23
N THR A 54 4.66 4.35 -0.87
CA THR A 54 5.35 3.99 0.37
C THR A 54 5.73 5.18 1.24
N ASP A 55 5.13 6.35 0.98
CA ASP A 55 5.44 7.58 1.72
C ASP A 55 5.16 7.48 3.22
N ASP A 56 4.12 6.74 3.60
CA ASP A 56 3.75 6.49 4.99
C ASP A 56 4.53 5.34 5.66
N CYS A 57 5.37 4.62 4.92
CA CYS A 57 5.96 3.36 5.39
C CYS A 57 6.96 3.58 6.53
N GLU A 58 7.75 4.65 6.51
CA GLU A 58 8.68 4.94 7.61
C GLU A 58 7.96 5.19 8.92
N TRP A 59 6.91 6.02 8.89
CA TRP A 59 6.09 6.29 10.05
C TRP A 59 5.35 5.04 10.54
N ARG A 60 4.78 4.24 9.62
CA ARG A 60 4.09 2.99 9.96
C ARG A 60 5.04 1.96 10.57
N MET A 61 6.23 1.77 10.01
CA MET A 61 7.24 0.86 10.56
C MET A 61 7.65 1.27 11.98
N SER A 62 7.87 2.58 12.21
CA SER A 62 8.18 3.11 13.54
C SER A 62 7.05 2.88 14.55
N ARG A 63 5.80 3.09 14.13
CA ARG A 63 4.61 2.86 14.96
C ARG A 63 4.40 1.39 15.32
N LEU A 64 4.69 0.47 14.39
CA LEU A 64 4.58 -0.97 14.61
C LEU A 64 5.73 -1.52 15.46
N GLY A 65 6.92 -0.91 15.37
CA GLY A 65 8.06 -1.17 16.25
C GLY A 65 8.34 -2.67 16.44
N GLU A 66 8.23 -3.13 17.69
CA GLU A 66 8.54 -4.50 18.11
C GLU A 66 7.62 -5.58 17.52
N SER A 67 6.49 -5.21 16.91
CA SER A 67 5.60 -6.18 16.25
C SER A 67 6.09 -6.62 14.86
N LEU A 68 7.10 -5.94 14.31
CA LEU A 68 7.69 -6.29 13.03
C LEU A 68 8.90 -7.21 13.20
N ASN A 69 9.01 -8.19 12.32
CA ASN A 69 10.24 -8.96 12.19
C ASN A 69 11.34 -8.06 11.63
N SER A 70 12.54 -8.13 12.23
CA SER A 70 13.67 -7.35 11.75
C SER A 70 14.01 -7.71 10.30
N PRO A 71 14.05 -6.73 9.39
CA PRO A 71 14.51 -6.97 8.02
C PRO A 71 16.01 -7.29 8.00
N PRO A 72 16.52 -7.92 6.94
CA PRO A 72 17.95 -8.20 6.80
C PRO A 72 18.81 -6.94 6.91
N SER A 73 19.95 -7.05 7.59
CA SER A 73 20.83 -5.90 7.87
C SER A 73 21.58 -5.38 6.65
N ASP A 74 21.67 -6.16 5.57
CA ASP A 74 22.26 -5.79 4.29
C ASP A 74 21.32 -4.96 3.39
N TRP A 75 20.06 -4.77 3.79
CA TRP A 75 19.09 -4.00 3.01
C TRP A 75 19.31 -2.50 3.13
N SER A 76 19.16 -1.80 2.00
CA SER A 76 19.02 -0.34 2.01
C SER A 76 17.67 0.06 2.60
N ASP A 77 17.58 1.30 3.10
CA ASP A 77 16.32 1.86 3.60
C ASP A 77 15.21 1.82 2.53
N ASP A 78 15.56 2.11 1.27
CA ASP A 78 14.64 2.01 0.13
C ASP A 78 14.12 0.59 -0.08
N ARG A 79 15.02 -0.41 -0.06
CA ARG A 79 14.61 -1.81 -0.23
C ARG A 79 13.66 -2.24 0.88
N ARG A 80 14.00 -1.88 2.12
CA ARG A 80 13.16 -2.11 3.29
C ARG A 80 11.79 -1.46 3.15
N ARG A 81 11.75 -0.20 2.74
CA ARG A 81 10.54 0.59 2.54
C ARG A 81 9.64 0.00 1.45
N PHE A 82 10.20 -0.35 0.30
CA PHE A 82 9.42 -0.89 -0.82
C PHE A 82 8.87 -2.28 -0.53
N ASP A 83 9.65 -3.13 0.12
CA ASP A 83 9.21 -4.46 0.52
C ASP A 83 8.09 -4.40 1.58
N PHE A 84 8.21 -3.50 2.56
CA PHE A 84 7.13 -3.23 3.52
C PHE A 84 5.87 -2.67 2.82
N GLY A 85 6.06 -1.82 1.82
CA GLY A 85 4.98 -1.32 0.96
C GLY A 85 4.21 -2.43 0.24
N LEU A 86 4.91 -3.43 -0.30
CA LEU A 86 4.31 -4.61 -0.92
C LEU A 86 3.53 -5.42 0.11
N TRP A 87 4.06 -5.57 1.32
CA TRP A 87 3.34 -6.24 2.40
C TRP A 87 2.03 -5.53 2.78
N LEU A 88 2.02 -4.20 2.84
CA LEU A 88 0.79 -3.43 3.03
C LEU A 88 -0.17 -3.52 1.83
N LEU A 89 0.35 -3.63 0.62
CA LEU A 89 -0.47 -3.85 -0.57
C LEU A 89 -1.14 -5.23 -0.53
N GLU A 90 -0.47 -6.24 0.03
CA GLU A 90 -1.04 -7.58 0.20
C GLU A 90 -2.34 -7.57 1.00
N GLU A 91 -2.45 -6.73 2.03
CA GLU A 91 -3.68 -6.57 2.81
C GLU A 91 -4.83 -6.07 1.93
N ASN A 92 -4.57 -5.07 1.08
CA ASN A 92 -5.57 -4.55 0.14
C ASN A 92 -5.97 -5.59 -0.93
N LEU A 93 -5.04 -6.43 -1.39
CA LEU A 93 -5.33 -7.50 -2.34
C LEU A 93 -6.18 -8.60 -1.69
N LYS A 94 -5.86 -8.99 -0.45
CA LYS A 94 -6.65 -9.97 0.33
C LYS A 94 -8.07 -9.51 0.59
N ASP A 95 -8.29 -8.22 0.83
CA ASP A 95 -9.63 -7.63 0.96
C ASP A 95 -10.46 -7.79 -0.34
N LEU A 96 -9.81 -7.99 -1.48
CA LEU A 96 -10.40 -8.24 -2.79
C LEU A 96 -10.36 -9.73 -3.20
N ASP A 97 -10.06 -10.64 -2.26
CA ASP A 97 -9.88 -12.09 -2.49
C ASP A 97 -8.84 -12.39 -3.59
N MET A 98 -7.83 -11.53 -3.70
CA MET A 98 -6.78 -11.60 -4.72
C MET A 98 -5.42 -11.95 -4.09
N ASP A 99 -4.70 -12.87 -4.73
CA ASP A 99 -3.30 -13.19 -4.42
C ASP A 99 -2.31 -12.53 -5.40
N TRP A 100 -1.02 -12.66 -5.13
CA TRP A 100 0.04 -12.10 -5.98
C TRP A 100 0.08 -12.67 -7.39
N ALA A 101 -0.32 -13.93 -7.57
CA ALA A 101 -0.36 -14.57 -8.87
C ALA A 101 -1.49 -13.99 -9.73
N ALA A 102 -2.67 -13.81 -9.15
CA ALA A 102 -3.80 -13.13 -9.77
C ALA A 102 -3.49 -11.66 -10.04
N ALA A 103 -2.76 -11.00 -9.15
CA ALA A 103 -2.29 -9.62 -9.34
C ALA A 103 -1.17 -9.48 -10.40
N ARG A 104 -0.58 -10.60 -10.87
CA ARG A 104 0.57 -10.62 -11.80
C ARG A 104 1.77 -9.81 -11.30
N MET A 105 2.00 -9.81 -9.99
CA MET A 105 3.06 -9.05 -9.32
C MET A 105 3.92 -9.93 -8.44
N SER A 106 5.15 -9.47 -8.19
CA SER A 106 5.98 -10.07 -7.15
C SER A 106 5.61 -9.49 -5.78
N GLY A 107 5.28 -10.38 -4.84
CA GLY A 107 4.96 -10.00 -3.47
C GLY A 107 6.16 -9.61 -2.61
N PRO A 108 5.94 -9.29 -1.33
CA PRO A 108 7.02 -8.99 -0.40
C PRO A 108 7.90 -10.22 -0.20
N THR A 109 9.20 -9.96 -0.11
CA THR A 109 10.24 -10.96 0.13
C THR A 109 10.48 -11.21 1.61
N HIS A 110 10.22 -10.21 2.47
CA HIS A 110 10.33 -10.35 3.92
C HIS A 110 8.98 -10.65 4.56
N LEU A 111 8.99 -11.50 5.59
CA LEU A 111 7.83 -11.78 6.41
C LEU A 111 7.73 -10.72 7.50
N TRP A 112 6.91 -9.69 7.31
CA TRP A 112 6.91 -8.51 8.16
C TRP A 112 6.28 -8.68 9.54
N LEU A 113 5.32 -9.59 9.74
CA LEU A 113 4.68 -9.81 11.05
C LEU A 113 5.18 -11.06 11.77
N THR A 114 5.38 -10.95 13.09
CA THR A 114 5.75 -12.07 13.98
C THR A 114 4.53 -12.93 14.40
N GLN A 115 3.30 -12.37 14.36
CA GLN A 115 2.07 -13.06 14.75
C GLN A 115 0.84 -12.40 14.09
N ARG A 116 -0.16 -13.21 13.69
CA ARG A 116 -1.46 -12.75 13.14
C ARG A 116 -2.15 -11.79 14.10
N ARG A 117 -1.92 -10.48 13.97
CA ARG A 117 -2.80 -9.45 14.53
C ARG A 117 -3.65 -8.91 13.39
N ASN A 118 -4.97 -9.01 13.53
CA ASN A 118 -5.94 -8.47 12.58
C ASN A 118 -5.86 -6.94 12.59
N PHE A 119 -5.06 -6.37 11.67
CA PHE A 119 -4.79 -4.94 11.59
C PHE A 119 -6.01 -4.10 11.16
N LEU A 120 -6.98 -4.75 10.49
CA LEU A 120 -8.25 -4.16 10.09
C LEU A 120 -9.05 -3.52 11.23
N LEU A 121 -8.80 -3.93 12.49
CA LEU A 121 -9.50 -3.40 13.67
C LEU A 121 -8.78 -2.19 14.31
N ASP A 122 -7.47 -2.05 14.15
CA ASP A 122 -6.71 -1.04 14.90
C ASP A 122 -6.78 0.34 14.22
N ASP A 123 -6.75 0.39 12.88
CA ASP A 123 -6.93 1.66 12.14
C ASP A 123 -8.38 2.17 12.23
N THR A 124 -9.41 1.30 12.27
CA THR A 124 -10.80 1.73 12.51
C THR A 124 -11.00 2.28 13.92
N LEU A 125 -10.38 1.65 14.93
CA LEU A 125 -10.45 2.12 16.32
C LEU A 125 -9.70 3.45 16.53
N ASN A 126 -8.61 3.68 15.78
CA ASN A 126 -7.80 4.89 15.94
C ASN A 126 -8.41 6.10 15.21
N PHE A 127 -9.08 5.91 14.06
CA PHE A 127 -9.88 6.96 13.41
C PHE A 127 -11.04 7.44 14.29
N ASP A 128 -11.73 6.53 14.98
CA ASP A 128 -12.85 6.89 15.87
C ASP A 128 -12.38 7.72 17.09
N ARG A 129 -11.14 7.49 17.53
CA ARG A 129 -10.54 8.21 18.67
C ARG A 129 -10.17 9.65 18.31
N ASP A 130 -9.65 9.89 17.10
CA ASP A 130 -9.28 11.23 16.61
C ASP A 130 -10.52 12.08 16.27
N LEU A 131 -11.62 11.45 15.85
CA LEU A 131 -12.89 12.14 15.63
C LEU A 131 -13.53 12.60 16.96
N LYS A 132 -13.39 11.80 18.02
CA LYS A 132 -13.96 12.11 19.35
C LYS A 132 -13.21 13.21 20.10
N SER A 133 -11.89 13.33 19.94
CA SER A 133 -11.10 14.39 20.59
C SER A 133 -11.45 15.78 20.03
N ARG A 134 -11.65 15.90 18.71
CA ARG A 134 -11.99 17.18 18.06
C ARG A 134 -13.41 17.66 18.39
N THR A 135 -14.32 16.77 18.77
CA THR A 135 -15.70 17.13 19.13
C THR A 135 -15.81 17.63 20.58
N HIS A 136 -14.90 17.21 21.46
CA HIS A 136 -14.93 17.58 22.89
C HIS A 136 -14.21 18.89 23.23
N GLU A 137 -13.47 19.51 22.30
CA GLU A 137 -12.82 20.81 22.49
C GLU A 137 -13.65 22.01 21.98
N SER A 138 -14.89 21.78 21.54
CA SER A 138 -15.81 22.83 21.04
C SER A 138 -17.12 22.93 21.82
N SER A 139 -17.12 22.65 23.12
CA SER A 139 -18.25 22.93 24.03
C SER A 139 -17.82 23.68 25.28
#